data_AF-A0A920EXZ9-F1
#
_entry.id   AF-A0A920EXZ9-F1
#
_cell.length_a   1.000
_cell.length_b   1.000
_cell.length_c   1.000
_cell.angle_alpha   90.00
_cell.angle_beta   90.00
_cell.angle_gamma   90.00
#
_symmetry.space_group_name_H-M   'P 1'
#
loop_
_entity.id
_entity.type
_entity.pdbx_description
1 polymer ?
#
loop_
_entity_poly.entity_id
_entity_poly.type
_entity_poly.pdbx_seq_one_letter_code
_entity_poly.pdbx_strand_id
1 'polypeptide(L)'
;MERKIGQNLVKPDSLYDYGNPVDAMSSQEKVELLQEIESLAKKKDPRISQVMASISGSFSIVVIVTDRGLITDLRPLVRLSVTAVAEKKTRKEFGVSGGGGRFAMNSFSGSTLETYVDEATRQALINLESRPAPAGLMSVVLGPGWPGILLHEAVGHGLEGDFNRKKSSVFSGRIGERVGAPGVTVVDNGTMSNRRGSLNVDDEGNPTQNNILIEDGILRGYMQDRLNSRLMKTNVTGNGRRESFAHLPMPRMTNTYMLPGKHDPGEVLESLEKGIYAVNFGGGQVDITNGKFVFSASEAYWVEKGQIKYPVKGATLIGNGPDALTKIKMVGSDLKLDSGVGTCGKEGQRVPVGVGQPTILIEGLTIGGTAE
;
A
#
# COMPACT_ATOMS: atom_id res chain seq x y z
N MET A 1 26.27 -36.21 20.18
CA MET A 1 26.03 -35.08 21.10
C MET A 1 24.66 -34.52 20.75
N GLU A 2 23.60 -35.03 21.38
CA GLU A 2 22.22 -34.60 21.15
C GLU A 2 22.08 -33.15 21.61
N ARG A 3 21.93 -32.21 20.65
CA ARG A 3 21.49 -30.86 20.99
C ARG A 3 20.05 -30.96 21.46
N LYS A 4 19.83 -30.90 22.78
CA LYS A 4 18.51 -30.59 23.36
C LYS A 4 18.01 -29.34 22.64
N ILE A 5 16.96 -29.47 21.83
CA ILE A 5 16.21 -28.34 21.29
C ILE A 5 15.66 -27.63 22.53
N GLY A 6 16.31 -26.53 22.92
CA GLY A 6 15.88 -25.74 24.06
C GLY A 6 14.45 -25.29 23.82
N GLN A 7 13.57 -25.59 24.77
CA GLN A 7 12.16 -25.16 24.84
C GLN A 7 12.05 -23.66 25.14
N ASN A 8 12.92 -22.84 24.56
CA ASN A 8 12.82 -21.39 24.69
C ASN A 8 11.74 -20.92 23.72
N LEU A 9 10.51 -20.81 24.23
CA LEU A 9 9.43 -20.06 23.59
C LEU A 9 9.88 -18.60 23.51
N VAL A 10 10.25 -18.14 22.32
CA VAL A 10 10.50 -16.73 22.06
C VAL A 10 9.16 -16.08 21.75
N LYS A 11 8.65 -15.27 22.68
CA LYS A 11 7.42 -14.48 22.49
C LYS A 11 7.82 -13.05 22.10
N PRO A 12 7.74 -12.66 20.82
CA PRO A 12 7.95 -11.27 20.41
C PRO A 12 6.90 -10.36 21.06
N ASP A 13 7.25 -9.08 21.23
CA ASP A 13 6.26 -8.05 21.61
C ASP A 13 5.12 -8.05 20.59
N SER A 14 3.87 -8.10 21.07
CA SER A 14 2.74 -8.29 20.17
C SER A 14 2.28 -6.98 19.56
N LEU A 15 2.29 -6.92 18.23
CA LEU A 15 1.78 -5.81 17.43
C LEU A 15 0.25 -5.84 17.30
N TYR A 16 -0.41 -6.93 17.69
CA TYR A 16 -1.85 -7.13 17.57
C TYR A 16 -2.38 -8.10 18.64
N ASP A 17 -3.69 -8.08 18.87
CA ASP A 17 -4.35 -9.05 19.75
C ASP A 17 -4.28 -10.47 19.14
N TYR A 18 -4.21 -11.49 20.00
CA TYR A 18 -4.16 -12.89 19.63
C TYR A 18 -5.53 -13.56 19.53
N GLY A 19 -6.62 -12.83 19.81
CA GLY A 19 -7.98 -13.34 19.61
C GLY A 19 -8.28 -13.70 18.15
N ASN A 20 -9.09 -14.74 17.94
CA ASN A 20 -9.64 -15.02 16.62
C ASN A 20 -10.58 -13.86 16.24
N PRO A 21 -10.24 -13.06 15.22
CA PRO A 21 -10.99 -11.85 14.93
C PRO A 21 -12.39 -12.16 14.37
N VAL A 22 -12.61 -13.35 13.80
CA VAL A 22 -13.89 -13.76 13.22
C VAL A 22 -14.94 -14.04 14.28
N ASP A 23 -14.49 -14.48 15.46
CA ASP A 23 -15.38 -14.83 16.59
C ASP A 23 -15.84 -13.58 17.36
N ALA A 24 -15.23 -12.42 17.08
CA ALA A 24 -15.62 -11.14 17.67
C ALA A 24 -16.97 -10.60 17.16
N MET A 25 -17.56 -11.24 16.14
CA MET A 25 -18.91 -10.95 15.66
C MET A 25 -19.62 -12.26 15.30
N SER A 26 -20.88 -12.37 15.69
CA SER A 26 -21.80 -13.42 15.24
C SER A 26 -22.11 -13.29 13.74
N SER A 27 -22.62 -14.37 13.14
CA SER A 27 -23.07 -14.32 11.74
C SER A 27 -24.19 -13.29 11.51
N GLN A 28 -25.05 -13.09 12.50
CA GLN A 28 -26.15 -12.13 12.43
C GLN A 28 -25.64 -10.69 12.44
N GLU A 29 -24.73 -10.34 13.36
CA GLU A 29 -24.11 -9.00 13.42
C GLU A 29 -23.33 -8.68 12.13
N LYS A 30 -22.69 -9.68 11.51
CA LYS A 30 -22.01 -9.50 10.21
C LYS A 30 -23.01 -9.15 9.10
N VAL A 31 -24.18 -9.79 9.07
CA VAL A 31 -25.24 -9.48 8.09
C VAL A 31 -25.81 -8.08 8.35
N GLU A 32 -26.08 -7.75 9.61
CA GLU A 32 -26.60 -6.44 10.01
C GLU A 32 -25.65 -5.31 9.63
N LEU A 33 -24.34 -5.48 9.85
CA LEU A 33 -23.32 -4.52 9.41
C LEU A 33 -23.37 -4.28 7.90
N LEU A 34 -23.50 -5.33 7.09
CA LEU A 34 -23.56 -5.20 5.64
C LEU A 34 -24.86 -4.52 5.17
N GLN A 35 -25.98 -4.79 5.84
CA GLN A 35 -27.27 -4.12 5.61
C GLN A 35 -27.22 -2.64 6.02
N GLU A 36 -26.53 -2.31 7.11
CA GLU A 36 -26.29 -0.94 7.56
C GLU A 36 -25.49 -0.16 6.51
N ILE A 37 -24.42 -0.73 5.96
CA ILE A 37 -23.62 -0.12 4.89
C ILE A 37 -24.50 0.21 3.68
N GLU A 38 -25.32 -0.74 3.23
CA GLU A 38 -26.23 -0.52 2.10
C GLU A 38 -27.22 0.62 2.38
N SER A 39 -27.83 0.60 3.57
CA SER A 39 -28.80 1.61 4.01
C SER A 39 -28.17 3.00 4.09
N LEU A 40 -26.98 3.12 4.69
CA LEU A 40 -26.25 4.37 4.79
C LEU A 40 -25.87 4.90 3.41
N ALA A 41 -25.30 4.06 2.54
CA ALA A 41 -24.87 4.45 1.20
C ALA A 41 -26.04 4.93 0.33
N LYS A 42 -27.18 4.22 0.33
CA LYS A 42 -28.38 4.62 -0.43
C LYS A 42 -29.02 5.92 0.07
N LYS A 43 -28.83 6.28 1.33
CA LYS A 43 -29.31 7.56 1.90
C LYS A 43 -28.45 8.76 1.49
N LYS A 44 -27.20 8.56 1.03
CA LYS A 44 -26.27 9.66 0.72
C LYS A 44 -26.68 10.44 -0.52
N ASP A 45 -27.13 9.78 -1.58
CA ASP A 45 -27.58 10.43 -2.82
C ASP A 45 -28.52 9.49 -3.59
N PRO A 46 -29.65 9.98 -4.14
CA PRO A 46 -30.61 9.16 -4.89
C PRO A 46 -30.02 8.53 -6.17
N ARG A 47 -28.87 9.02 -6.65
CA ARG A 47 -28.15 8.43 -7.78
C ARG A 47 -27.40 7.16 -7.42
N ILE A 48 -27.20 6.84 -6.14
CA ILE A 48 -26.58 5.58 -5.71
C ILE A 48 -27.57 4.43 -5.95
N SER A 49 -27.40 3.72 -7.07
CA SER A 49 -28.34 2.70 -7.52
C SER A 49 -28.00 1.29 -7.01
N GLN A 50 -26.72 1.00 -6.74
CA GLN A 50 -26.27 -0.28 -6.21
C GLN A 50 -25.15 -0.11 -5.18
N VAL A 51 -25.12 -1.02 -4.21
CA VAL A 51 -24.08 -1.11 -3.18
C VAL A 51 -23.67 -2.56 -3.05
N MET A 52 -22.36 -2.82 -3.12
CA MET A 52 -21.77 -4.13 -2.86
C MET A 52 -20.83 -3.99 -1.67
N ALA A 53 -21.09 -4.70 -0.59
CA ALA A 53 -20.27 -4.70 0.61
C ALA A 53 -19.81 -6.12 0.93
N SER A 54 -18.55 -6.26 1.37
CA SER A 54 -18.01 -7.55 1.82
C SER A 54 -17.14 -7.37 3.05
N ILE A 55 -17.30 -8.27 4.01
CA ILE A 55 -16.43 -8.40 5.18
C ILE A 55 -15.71 -9.74 5.12
N SER A 56 -14.43 -9.74 5.43
CA SER A 56 -13.58 -10.92 5.44
C SER A 56 -12.70 -10.92 6.68
N GLY A 57 -12.40 -12.11 7.20
CA GLY A 57 -11.50 -12.29 8.33
C GLY A 57 -10.75 -13.62 8.22
N SER A 58 -9.52 -13.63 8.71
CA SER A 58 -8.69 -14.82 8.82
C SER A 58 -7.94 -14.83 10.13
N PHE A 59 -7.76 -16.02 10.69
CA PHE A 59 -6.90 -16.26 11.84
C PHE A 59 -5.88 -17.32 11.47
N SER A 60 -4.59 -17.00 11.59
CA SER A 60 -3.52 -17.94 11.25
C SER A 60 -2.64 -18.21 12.46
N ILE A 61 -2.49 -19.48 12.80
CA ILE A 61 -1.54 -19.95 13.81
C ILE A 61 -0.29 -20.41 13.07
N VAL A 62 0.83 -19.72 13.28
CA VAL A 62 2.10 -20.00 12.62
C VAL A 62 3.08 -20.51 13.66
N VAL A 63 3.67 -21.68 13.39
CA VAL A 63 4.69 -22.30 14.23
C VAL A 63 5.93 -22.54 13.37
N ILE A 64 7.04 -21.95 13.76
CA ILE A 64 8.31 -22.00 13.02
C ILE A 64 9.33 -22.68 13.92
N VAL A 65 9.86 -23.82 13.46
CA VAL A 65 10.93 -24.53 14.14
C VAL A 65 12.24 -24.26 13.41
N THR A 66 13.18 -23.64 14.11
CA THR A 66 14.51 -23.30 13.57
C THR A 66 15.60 -23.85 14.49
N ASP A 67 16.86 -23.72 14.07
CA ASP A 67 18.03 -23.98 14.90
C ASP A 67 18.11 -23.08 16.15
N ARG A 68 17.36 -21.96 16.16
CA ARG A 68 17.24 -21.03 17.30
C ARG A 68 16.13 -21.41 18.28
N GLY A 69 15.31 -22.40 17.97
CA GLY A 69 14.18 -22.83 18.79
C GLY A 69 12.83 -22.72 18.08
N LEU A 70 11.77 -22.81 18.87
CA LEU A 70 10.37 -22.75 18.44
C LEU A 70 9.83 -21.33 18.62
N ILE A 71 9.29 -20.78 17.53
CA ILE A 71 8.74 -19.43 17.45
C ILE A 71 7.28 -19.54 17.00
N THR A 72 6.39 -18.77 17.61
CA THR A 72 4.96 -18.77 17.27
C THR A 72 4.44 -17.37 16.99
N ASP A 73 3.45 -17.28 16.11
CA ASP A 73 2.73 -16.04 15.83
C ASP A 73 1.25 -16.34 15.54
N LEU A 74 0.36 -15.57 16.13
CA LEU A 74 -1.10 -15.71 16.02
C LEU A 74 -1.62 -14.48 15.28
N ARG A 75 -1.91 -14.64 14.00
CA ARG A 75 -2.08 -13.52 13.07
C ARG A 75 -3.55 -13.30 12.75
N PRO A 76 -4.25 -12.34 13.40
CA PRO A 76 -5.54 -11.89 12.94
C PRO A 76 -5.37 -11.05 11.67
N LEU A 77 -6.37 -11.08 10.79
CA LEU A 77 -6.48 -10.12 9.70
C LEU A 77 -7.96 -9.99 9.34
N VAL A 78 -8.47 -8.76 9.28
CA VAL A 78 -9.82 -8.46 8.82
C VAL A 78 -9.78 -7.42 7.72
N ARG A 79 -10.80 -7.41 6.86
CA ARG A 79 -10.99 -6.40 5.81
C ARG A 79 -12.48 -6.22 5.52
N LEU A 80 -12.89 -4.96 5.47
CA LEU A 80 -14.18 -4.51 4.97
C LEU A 80 -13.98 -3.81 3.62
N SER A 81 -14.81 -4.10 2.63
CA SER A 81 -14.81 -3.43 1.33
C SER A 81 -16.22 -2.95 0.99
N VAL A 82 -16.32 -1.73 0.45
CA VAL A 82 -17.57 -1.09 0.04
C VAL A 82 -17.38 -0.59 -1.39
N THR A 83 -18.28 -0.99 -2.29
CA THR A 83 -18.38 -0.47 -3.65
C THR A 83 -19.75 0.16 -3.82
N ALA A 84 -19.79 1.44 -4.16
CA ALA A 84 -21.01 2.16 -4.49
C ALA A 84 -21.06 2.42 -5.99
N VAL A 85 -22.24 2.23 -6.60
CA VAL A 85 -22.49 2.51 -8.01
C VAL A 85 -23.46 3.68 -8.11
N ALA A 86 -23.04 4.73 -8.80
CA ALA A 86 -23.85 5.91 -9.10
C ALA A 86 -24.32 5.89 -10.56
N GLU A 87 -25.57 6.29 -10.80
CA GLU A 87 -26.21 6.28 -12.12
C GLU A 87 -26.88 7.62 -12.45
N LYS A 88 -26.65 8.11 -13.67
CA LYS A 88 -27.30 9.32 -14.21
C LYS A 88 -27.52 9.13 -15.71
N LYS A 89 -28.79 9.05 -16.12
CA LYS A 89 -29.20 8.72 -17.51
C LYS A 89 -28.59 7.38 -17.94
N THR A 90 -27.76 7.36 -18.96
CA THR A 90 -27.07 6.15 -19.47
C THR A 90 -25.70 5.93 -18.85
N ARG A 91 -25.20 6.86 -18.03
CA ARG A 91 -23.87 6.78 -17.42
C ARG A 91 -23.95 6.08 -16.06
N LYS A 92 -23.10 5.08 -15.87
CA LYS A 92 -22.86 4.41 -14.60
C LYS A 92 -21.40 4.54 -14.22
N GLU A 93 -21.17 4.87 -12.97
CA GLU A 93 -19.83 5.01 -12.40
C GLU A 93 -19.79 4.40 -11.01
N PHE A 94 -18.60 4.06 -10.55
CA PHE A 94 -18.44 3.44 -9.24
C PHE A 94 -17.32 4.10 -8.44
N GLY A 95 -17.41 3.93 -7.13
CA GLY A 95 -16.40 4.28 -6.15
C GLY A 95 -16.20 3.12 -5.19
N VAL A 96 -14.97 2.97 -4.72
CA VAL A 96 -14.55 1.90 -3.84
C VAL A 96 -13.87 2.50 -2.62
N SER A 97 -14.26 2.01 -1.45
CA SER A 97 -13.58 2.29 -0.19
C SER A 97 -13.57 1.04 0.68
N GLY A 98 -12.92 1.15 1.82
CA GLY A 98 -12.73 0.05 2.75
C GLY A 98 -11.32 0.04 3.30
N GLY A 99 -11.04 -1.00 4.07
CA GLY A 99 -9.80 -1.10 4.81
C GLY A 99 -9.85 -2.26 5.79
N GLY A 100 -8.85 -2.31 6.65
CA GLY A 100 -8.69 -3.39 7.60
C GLY A 100 -7.30 -3.43 8.20
N GLY A 101 -7.00 -4.55 8.84
CA GLY A 101 -5.77 -4.71 9.57
C GLY A 101 -5.85 -5.89 10.50
N ARG A 102 -4.95 -5.89 11.49
CA ARG A 102 -4.74 -7.00 12.41
C ARG A 102 -5.43 -6.70 13.73
N PHE A 103 -6.75 -6.75 13.71
CA PHE A 103 -7.61 -6.45 14.85
C PHE A 103 -8.93 -7.22 14.76
N ALA A 104 -9.75 -7.13 15.81
CA ALA A 104 -11.03 -7.81 15.92
C ALA A 104 -12.07 -7.25 14.92
N MET A 105 -12.93 -8.12 14.38
CA MET A 105 -13.87 -7.76 13.31
C MET A 105 -14.91 -6.72 13.72
N ASN A 106 -15.30 -6.69 15.00
CA ASN A 106 -16.22 -5.69 15.57
C ASN A 106 -15.64 -4.25 15.62
N SER A 107 -14.37 -4.07 15.22
CA SER A 107 -13.77 -2.74 15.06
C SER A 107 -14.39 -1.94 13.89
N PHE A 108 -15.10 -2.61 12.96
CA PHE A 108 -15.86 -1.94 11.91
C PHE A 108 -17.21 -1.45 12.45
N SER A 109 -17.20 -0.28 13.08
CA SER A 109 -18.40 0.36 13.63
C SER A 109 -18.28 1.89 13.63
N GLY A 110 -19.40 2.58 13.84
CA GLY A 110 -19.46 4.03 14.02
C GLY A 110 -18.75 4.81 12.91
N SER A 111 -17.87 5.74 13.29
CA SER A 111 -17.21 6.66 12.36
C SER A 111 -16.34 5.95 11.31
N THR A 112 -15.76 4.78 11.61
CA THR A 112 -14.99 4.00 10.63
C THR A 112 -15.89 3.53 9.49
N LEU A 113 -17.07 3.03 9.83
CA LEU A 113 -18.05 2.56 8.86
C LEU A 113 -18.56 3.70 7.99
N GLU A 114 -18.95 4.81 8.63
CA GLU A 114 -19.40 6.02 7.95
C GLU A 114 -18.33 6.57 7.00
N THR A 115 -17.07 6.61 7.42
CA THR A 115 -15.96 7.05 6.58
C THR A 115 -15.83 6.22 5.30
N TYR A 116 -15.96 4.89 5.38
CA TYR A 116 -15.88 4.05 4.18
C TYR A 116 -17.09 4.21 3.26
N VAL A 117 -18.29 4.34 3.83
CA VAL A 117 -19.51 4.60 3.06
C VAL A 117 -19.42 5.95 2.35
N ASP A 118 -19.00 6.99 3.07
CA ASP A 118 -18.88 8.35 2.55
C ASP A 118 -17.87 8.41 1.43
N GLU A 119 -16.71 7.77 1.62
CA GLU A 119 -15.67 7.77 0.61
C GLU A 119 -16.07 6.99 -0.66
N ALA A 120 -16.69 5.81 -0.52
CA ALA A 120 -17.15 5.04 -1.67
C ALA A 120 -18.24 5.79 -2.47
N THR A 121 -19.20 6.40 -1.78
CA THR A 121 -20.28 7.16 -2.43
C THR A 121 -19.76 8.46 -3.05
N ARG A 122 -18.91 9.20 -2.35
CA ARG A 122 -18.24 10.41 -2.86
C ARG A 122 -17.47 10.12 -4.14
N GLN A 123 -16.64 9.08 -4.15
CA GLN A 123 -15.86 8.72 -5.33
C GLN A 123 -16.77 8.33 -6.51
N ALA A 124 -17.84 7.56 -6.27
CA ALA A 124 -18.79 7.18 -7.32
C ALA A 124 -19.45 8.42 -7.96
N LEU A 125 -19.87 9.38 -7.14
CA LEU A 125 -20.51 10.62 -7.59
C LEU A 125 -19.53 11.54 -8.34
N ILE A 126 -18.27 11.62 -7.90
CA ILE A 126 -17.24 12.40 -8.59
C ILE A 126 -16.91 11.78 -9.95
N ASN A 127 -16.76 10.46 -9.99
CA ASN A 127 -16.52 9.74 -11.24
C ASN A 127 -17.67 9.94 -12.23
N LEU A 128 -18.92 10.08 -11.75
CA LEU A 128 -20.09 10.37 -12.59
C LEU A 128 -20.01 11.72 -13.32
N GLU A 129 -19.32 12.70 -12.75
CA GLU A 129 -19.12 14.03 -13.34
C GLU A 129 -17.74 14.18 -14.03
N SER A 130 -16.92 13.12 -14.05
CA SER A 130 -15.57 13.14 -14.61
C SER A 130 -15.53 13.30 -16.13
N ARG A 131 -14.46 13.95 -16.61
CA ARG A 131 -14.12 14.11 -18.04
C ARG A 131 -12.97 13.17 -18.43
N PRO A 132 -12.74 12.92 -19.74
CA PRO A 132 -11.53 12.21 -20.17
C PRO A 132 -10.26 12.93 -19.71
N ALA A 133 -9.28 12.18 -19.20
CA ALA A 133 -7.98 12.73 -18.83
C ALA A 133 -7.18 13.16 -20.07
N PRO A 134 -6.33 14.20 -19.96
CA PRO A 134 -5.40 14.60 -21.01
C PRO A 134 -4.30 13.56 -21.22
N ALA A 135 -3.74 13.51 -22.43
CA ALA A 135 -2.62 12.64 -22.76
C ALA A 135 -1.28 13.39 -22.72
N GLY A 136 -0.20 12.66 -22.40
CA GLY A 136 1.17 13.15 -22.57
C GLY A 136 1.96 13.35 -21.29
N LEU A 137 3.15 13.94 -21.43
CA LEU A 137 4.08 14.17 -20.34
C LEU A 137 3.67 15.41 -19.53
N MET A 138 3.47 15.26 -18.23
CA MET A 138 3.12 16.38 -17.35
C MET A 138 3.59 16.16 -15.91
N SER A 139 3.42 17.21 -15.10
CA SER A 139 3.61 17.16 -13.66
C SER A 139 2.37 16.58 -12.98
N VAL A 140 2.59 15.84 -11.92
CA VAL A 140 1.55 15.16 -11.16
C VAL A 140 1.75 15.43 -9.68
N VAL A 141 0.70 15.86 -9.01
CA VAL A 141 0.63 15.81 -7.55
C VAL A 141 -0.05 14.49 -7.18
N LEU A 142 0.61 13.70 -6.33
CA LEU A 142 0.04 12.49 -5.76
C LEU A 142 -0.40 12.78 -4.34
N GLY A 143 -1.64 12.44 -4.00
CA GLY A 143 -2.16 12.57 -2.65
C GLY A 143 -1.45 11.64 -1.64
N PRO A 144 -1.81 11.75 -0.34
CA PRO A 144 -1.21 10.93 0.70
C PRO A 144 -1.86 9.54 0.78
N GLY A 145 -1.21 8.58 1.43
CA GLY A 145 -1.78 7.24 1.66
C GLY A 145 -1.56 6.27 0.51
N TRP A 146 -2.65 5.73 -0.05
CA TRP A 146 -2.62 4.70 -1.09
C TRP A 146 -1.83 5.06 -2.37
N PRO A 147 -1.75 6.34 -2.82
CA PRO A 147 -0.81 6.74 -3.88
C PRO A 147 0.66 6.35 -3.63
N GLY A 148 1.02 5.99 -2.39
CA GLY A 148 2.28 5.34 -2.02
C GLY A 148 2.55 4.01 -2.74
N ILE A 149 1.58 3.48 -3.50
CA ILE A 149 1.79 2.43 -4.50
C ILE A 149 2.92 2.80 -5.50
N LEU A 150 3.14 4.10 -5.73
CA LEU A 150 4.34 4.59 -6.44
C LEU A 150 5.61 3.96 -5.86
N LEU A 151 5.79 4.02 -4.55
CA LEU A 151 7.00 3.54 -3.88
C LEU A 151 7.10 2.01 -3.92
N HIS A 152 5.96 1.33 -3.78
CA HIS A 152 5.88 -0.14 -3.83
C HIS A 152 6.47 -0.67 -5.14
N GLU A 153 6.04 -0.09 -6.26
CA GLU A 153 6.48 -0.49 -7.58
C GLU A 153 7.83 0.12 -7.96
N ALA A 154 8.01 1.44 -7.78
CA ALA A 154 9.18 2.16 -8.28
C ALA A 154 10.48 1.74 -7.61
N VAL A 155 10.44 1.41 -6.30
CA VAL A 155 11.62 1.00 -5.54
C VAL A 155 11.39 -0.25 -4.70
N GLY A 156 10.20 -0.46 -4.14
CA GLY A 156 9.93 -1.52 -3.17
C GLY A 156 10.39 -2.90 -3.66
N HIS A 157 9.80 -3.39 -4.75
CA HIS A 157 10.24 -4.64 -5.37
C HIS A 157 11.70 -4.60 -5.85
N GLY A 158 12.14 -3.48 -6.42
CA GLY A 158 13.53 -3.30 -6.85
C GLY A 158 14.56 -3.41 -5.72
N LEU A 159 14.16 -3.21 -4.47
CA LEU A 159 14.99 -3.30 -3.26
C LEU A 159 14.79 -4.59 -2.47
N GLU A 160 14.08 -5.58 -3.01
CA GLU A 160 14.06 -6.95 -2.48
C GLU A 160 15.40 -7.65 -2.82
N GLY A 161 16.03 -8.25 -1.81
CA GLY A 161 17.42 -8.69 -1.85
C GLY A 161 17.70 -9.84 -2.83
N ASP A 162 16.68 -10.60 -3.21
CA ASP A 162 16.81 -11.68 -4.18
C ASP A 162 17.11 -11.20 -5.60
N PHE A 163 16.47 -10.12 -6.05
CA PHE A 163 16.77 -9.50 -7.34
C PHE A 163 18.15 -8.85 -7.36
N ASN A 164 18.53 -8.17 -6.26
CA ASN A 164 19.83 -7.51 -6.14
C ASN A 164 20.99 -8.51 -6.06
N ARG A 165 20.81 -9.61 -5.32
CA ARG A 165 21.77 -10.73 -5.28
C ARG A 165 21.95 -11.40 -6.64
N LYS A 166 20.87 -11.53 -7.43
CA LYS A 166 20.90 -12.07 -8.80
C LYS A 166 21.37 -11.06 -9.85
N LYS A 167 21.61 -9.80 -9.46
CA LYS A 167 21.95 -8.68 -10.36
C LYS A 167 20.91 -8.39 -11.45
N SER A 168 19.65 -8.74 -11.21
CA SER A 168 18.55 -8.50 -12.14
C SER A 168 17.78 -7.20 -11.83
N SER A 169 17.99 -6.61 -10.65
CA SER A 169 17.42 -5.30 -10.30
C SER A 169 18.29 -4.17 -10.83
N VAL A 170 17.65 -3.10 -11.27
CA VAL A 170 18.27 -1.79 -11.59
C VAL A 170 18.98 -1.13 -10.40
N PHE A 171 18.74 -1.60 -9.17
CA PHE A 171 19.39 -1.12 -7.94
C PHE A 171 20.60 -1.95 -7.51
N SER A 172 20.96 -2.99 -8.26
CA SER A 172 22.03 -3.92 -7.90
C SER A 172 23.39 -3.20 -7.84
N GLY A 173 24.05 -3.26 -6.69
CA GLY A 173 25.38 -2.66 -6.49
C GLY A 173 25.38 -1.14 -6.28
N ARG A 174 24.21 -0.50 -6.15
CA ARG A 174 24.07 0.96 -6.01
C ARG A 174 23.97 1.46 -4.56
N ILE A 175 24.23 0.60 -3.56
CA ILE A 175 24.23 1.04 -2.15
C ILE A 175 25.26 2.17 -1.98
N GLY A 176 24.83 3.26 -1.35
CA GLY A 176 25.63 4.48 -1.21
C GLY A 176 25.46 5.48 -2.36
N GLU A 177 24.80 5.10 -3.45
CA GLU A 177 24.50 6.02 -4.55
C GLU A 177 23.16 6.74 -4.34
N ARG A 178 23.03 7.88 -5.03
CA ARG A 178 21.77 8.62 -5.10
C ARG A 178 20.81 7.95 -6.08
N VAL A 179 19.65 7.57 -5.57
CA VAL A 179 18.55 6.91 -6.28
C VAL A 179 17.22 7.67 -6.17
N GLY A 180 17.19 8.77 -5.41
CA GLY A 180 16.05 9.67 -5.28
C GLY A 180 16.48 11.12 -5.07
N ALA A 181 15.51 12.04 -5.16
CA ALA A 181 15.72 13.45 -4.90
C ALA A 181 16.18 13.70 -3.45
N PRO A 182 16.94 14.78 -3.18
CA PRO A 182 17.23 15.22 -1.82
C PRO A 182 15.95 15.37 -0.99
N GLY A 183 15.99 14.96 0.28
CA GLY A 183 14.87 14.93 1.20
C GLY A 183 13.98 13.68 1.11
N VAL A 184 14.15 12.83 0.08
CA VAL A 184 13.36 11.61 -0.07
C VAL A 184 13.91 10.49 0.82
N THR A 185 13.17 10.13 1.86
CA THR A 185 13.49 8.99 2.73
C THR A 185 12.37 7.96 2.67
N VAL A 186 12.69 6.72 2.30
CA VAL A 186 11.75 5.60 2.13
C VAL A 186 12.12 4.47 3.09
N VAL A 187 11.12 3.95 3.78
CA VAL A 187 11.27 2.88 4.77
C VAL A 187 10.34 1.71 4.47
N ASP A 188 10.75 0.51 4.87
CA ASP A 188 9.86 -0.65 5.01
C ASP A 188 9.78 -1.04 6.48
N ASN A 189 8.59 -0.90 7.08
CA ASN A 189 8.41 -1.01 8.52
C ASN A 189 7.39 -2.09 8.87
N GLY A 190 7.86 -3.21 9.40
CA GLY A 190 7.01 -4.32 9.82
C GLY A 190 6.53 -4.24 11.28
N THR A 191 6.94 -3.22 12.03
CA THR A 191 6.73 -3.10 13.48
C THR A 191 5.56 -2.20 13.85
N MET A 192 4.68 -1.85 12.90
CA MET A 192 3.55 -0.96 13.15
C MET A 192 2.37 -1.74 13.74
N SER A 193 1.89 -1.35 14.92
CA SER A 193 0.77 -2.03 15.58
C SER A 193 -0.49 -2.05 14.71
N ASN A 194 -1.21 -3.18 14.73
CA ASN A 194 -2.50 -3.42 14.09
C ASN A 194 -2.54 -3.23 12.56
N ARG A 195 -1.42 -2.89 11.90
CA ARG A 195 -1.38 -2.68 10.45
C ARG A 195 -1.42 -3.99 9.67
N ARG A 196 -2.09 -3.96 8.52
CA ARG A 196 -2.23 -5.09 7.60
C ARG A 196 -0.90 -5.71 7.18
N GLY A 197 0.12 -4.89 6.88
CA GLY A 197 1.43 -5.33 6.41
C GLY A 197 2.40 -5.79 7.50
N SER A 198 2.11 -5.48 8.77
CA SER A 198 2.99 -5.81 9.90
C SER A 198 2.92 -7.28 10.29
N LEU A 199 3.95 -7.76 10.98
CA LEU A 199 4.02 -9.10 11.56
C LEU A 199 4.88 -9.04 12.83
N ASN A 200 4.56 -9.84 13.85
CA ASN A 200 5.44 -9.95 15.02
C ASN A 200 6.80 -10.54 14.62
N VAL A 201 6.74 -11.58 13.78
CA VAL A 201 7.89 -12.21 13.14
C VAL A 201 7.57 -12.52 11.69
N ASP A 202 8.58 -12.46 10.82
CA ASP A 202 8.49 -12.97 9.45
C ASP A 202 8.31 -14.49 9.43
N ASP A 203 8.14 -15.07 8.24
CA ASP A 203 7.87 -16.51 8.07
C ASP A 203 9.12 -17.40 8.25
N GLU A 204 10.24 -16.79 8.63
CA GLU A 204 11.49 -17.45 9.03
C GLU A 204 11.79 -17.28 10.54
N GLY A 205 10.88 -16.64 11.27
CA GLY A 205 10.99 -16.40 12.71
C GLY A 205 11.92 -15.25 13.09
N ASN A 206 12.22 -14.33 12.17
CA ASN A 206 12.95 -13.12 12.50
C ASN A 206 11.96 -12.03 12.95
N PRO A 207 12.24 -11.28 14.03
CA PRO A 207 11.48 -10.07 14.34
C PRO A 207 11.46 -9.12 13.14
N THR A 208 10.30 -8.55 12.85
CA THR A 208 10.20 -7.48 11.86
C THR A 208 10.90 -6.22 12.35
N GLN A 209 11.28 -5.35 11.42
CA GLN A 209 12.10 -4.17 11.70
C GLN A 209 11.54 -2.94 10.99
N ASN A 210 12.03 -1.76 11.38
CA ASN A 210 11.90 -0.52 10.63
C ASN A 210 13.17 -0.30 9.81
N ASN A 211 13.14 -0.74 8.55
CA ASN A 211 14.30 -0.72 7.67
C ASN A 211 14.29 0.56 6.83
N ILE A 212 15.31 1.41 7.00
CA ILE A 212 15.53 2.56 6.11
C ILE A 212 16.15 2.03 4.81
N LEU A 213 15.39 2.14 3.72
CA LEU A 213 15.81 1.67 2.40
C LEU A 213 16.53 2.77 1.62
N ILE A 214 15.96 3.98 1.64
CA ILE A 214 16.53 5.18 1.03
C ILE A 214 16.51 6.28 2.09
N GLU A 215 17.61 7.00 2.26
CA GLU A 215 17.71 8.13 3.20
C GLU A 215 18.28 9.34 2.48
N ASP A 216 17.55 10.46 2.49
CA ASP A 216 17.93 11.68 1.76
C ASP A 216 18.28 11.40 0.28
N GLY A 217 17.52 10.49 -0.35
CA GLY A 217 17.72 10.03 -1.72
C GLY A 217 18.89 9.06 -1.92
N ILE A 218 19.63 8.69 -0.88
CA ILE A 218 20.75 7.74 -0.94
C ILE A 218 20.28 6.33 -0.59
N LEU A 219 20.61 5.36 -1.44
CA LEU A 219 20.29 3.95 -1.19
C LEU A 219 21.09 3.40 0.00
N ARG A 220 20.40 2.90 1.03
CA ARG A 220 21.00 2.39 2.27
C ARG A 220 21.11 0.87 2.31
N GLY A 221 20.18 0.14 1.71
CA GLY A 221 20.19 -1.32 1.77
C GLY A 221 19.02 -1.97 1.05
N TYR A 222 18.89 -3.27 1.27
CA TYR A 222 17.87 -4.12 0.66
C TYR A 222 17.08 -4.86 1.75
N MET A 223 15.84 -5.22 1.44
CA MET A 223 15.04 -6.13 2.25
C MET A 223 15.53 -7.57 2.06
N GLN A 224 15.70 -8.33 3.15
CA GLN A 224 16.35 -9.63 3.13
C GLN A 224 15.52 -10.73 3.82
N ASP A 225 15.63 -11.93 3.27
CA ASP A 225 15.35 -13.21 3.94
C ASP A 225 16.68 -13.84 4.42
N ARG A 226 16.64 -15.01 5.06
CA ARG A 226 17.84 -15.72 5.53
C ARG A 226 18.74 -16.20 4.39
N LEU A 227 18.16 -16.60 3.26
CA LEU A 227 18.94 -17.11 2.13
C LEU A 227 19.79 -16.02 1.50
N ASN A 228 19.17 -14.89 1.16
CA ASN A 228 19.80 -13.79 0.44
C ASN A 228 20.73 -13.01 1.35
N SER A 229 20.36 -12.76 2.60
CA SER A 229 21.26 -12.14 3.59
C SER A 229 22.58 -12.92 3.73
N ARG A 230 22.52 -14.26 3.82
CA ARG A 230 23.71 -15.12 3.88
C ARG A 230 24.57 -15.01 2.62
N LEU A 231 23.95 -15.06 1.43
CA LEU A 231 24.68 -14.98 0.16
C LEU A 231 25.29 -13.59 -0.09
N MET A 232 24.64 -12.54 0.39
CA MET A 232 25.11 -11.15 0.27
C MET A 232 25.98 -10.71 1.45
N LYS A 233 26.16 -11.56 2.47
CA LYS A 233 26.89 -11.26 3.72
C LYS A 233 26.32 -10.04 4.46
N THR A 234 25.00 -9.92 4.51
CA THR A 234 24.27 -8.88 5.25
C THR A 234 23.45 -9.48 6.38
N ASN A 235 22.80 -8.63 7.18
CA ASN A 235 21.85 -9.07 8.20
C ASN A 235 20.48 -9.42 7.60
N VAL A 236 19.70 -10.22 8.33
CA VAL A 236 18.25 -10.37 8.09
C VAL A 236 17.51 -9.12 8.52
N THR A 237 16.45 -8.76 7.81
CA THR A 237 15.70 -7.51 8.02
C THR A 237 14.25 -7.75 8.46
N GLY A 238 13.86 -9.00 8.66
CA GLY A 238 12.47 -9.37 8.99
C GLY A 238 11.53 -9.31 7.78
N ASN A 239 12.05 -9.59 6.57
CA ASN A 239 11.31 -9.53 5.32
C ASN A 239 11.18 -10.91 4.64
N GLY A 240 11.57 -12.01 5.30
CA GLY A 240 11.41 -13.37 4.75
C GLY A 240 9.97 -13.84 4.85
N ARG A 241 9.15 -13.60 3.82
CA ARG A 241 7.71 -13.89 3.85
C ARG A 241 7.30 -14.94 2.82
N ARG A 242 6.27 -15.72 3.15
CA ARG A 242 5.62 -16.71 2.28
C ARG A 242 4.10 -16.58 2.36
N GLU A 243 3.40 -16.94 1.30
CA GLU A 243 1.93 -16.94 1.31
C GLU A 243 1.36 -18.00 2.25
N SER A 244 1.93 -19.20 2.24
CA SER A 244 1.47 -20.32 3.06
C SER A 244 2.56 -21.38 3.24
N PHE A 245 2.27 -22.42 4.03
CA PHE A 245 3.16 -23.56 4.23
C PHE A 245 3.54 -24.31 2.94
N ALA A 246 2.79 -24.11 1.84
CA ALA A 246 3.02 -24.72 0.55
C ALA A 246 4.01 -23.95 -0.34
N HIS A 247 4.49 -22.78 0.08
CA HIS A 247 5.31 -21.89 -0.76
C HIS A 247 6.64 -21.51 -0.13
N LEU A 248 7.75 -21.40 -0.85
CA LEU A 248 9.01 -20.97 -0.23
C LEU A 248 8.98 -19.49 0.20
N PRO A 249 9.60 -19.12 1.34
CA PRO A 249 9.78 -17.72 1.71
C PRO A 249 10.78 -17.03 0.76
N MET A 250 10.62 -15.72 0.61
CA MET A 250 11.52 -14.84 -0.13
C MET A 250 11.50 -13.43 0.48
N PRO A 251 12.42 -12.51 0.13
CA PRO A 251 12.34 -11.13 0.58
C PRO A 251 11.07 -10.46 0.04
N ARG A 252 10.26 -9.91 0.95
CA ARG A 252 8.99 -9.24 0.68
C ARG A 252 8.80 -8.01 1.57
N MET A 253 8.19 -6.97 1.01
CA MET A 253 7.76 -5.77 1.74
C MET A 253 6.81 -6.06 2.90
N THR A 254 6.73 -5.13 3.85
CA THR A 254 5.76 -5.09 4.95
C THR A 254 4.84 -3.88 4.82
N ASN A 255 5.18 -2.74 5.42
CA ASN A 255 4.54 -1.44 5.18
C ASN A 255 5.58 -0.48 4.61
N THR A 256 5.51 -0.20 3.31
CA THR A 256 6.51 0.60 2.60
C THR A 256 6.02 2.03 2.41
N TYR A 257 6.73 3.02 2.94
CA TYR A 257 6.29 4.41 2.86
C TYR A 257 7.43 5.43 2.85
N MET A 258 7.12 6.64 2.37
CA MET A 258 8.00 7.80 2.43
C MET A 258 7.75 8.61 3.70
N LEU A 259 8.81 9.08 4.36
CA LEU A 259 8.69 9.99 5.50
C LEU A 259 8.14 11.36 5.08
N PRO A 260 7.42 12.09 5.96
CA PRO A 260 6.92 13.42 5.64
C PRO A 260 8.07 14.40 5.42
N GLY A 261 7.86 15.32 4.48
CA GLY A 261 8.69 16.47 4.26
C GLY A 261 8.22 17.67 5.08
N LYS A 262 8.60 18.87 4.62
CA LYS A 262 8.34 20.14 5.32
C LYS A 262 7.24 21.00 4.70
N HIS A 263 6.77 20.66 3.50
CA HIS A 263 5.84 21.51 2.76
C HIS A 263 4.40 21.28 3.23
N ASP A 264 3.59 22.34 3.24
CA ASP A 264 2.15 22.17 3.41
C ASP A 264 1.57 21.49 2.16
N PRO A 265 0.63 20.53 2.28
CA PRO A 265 0.04 19.84 1.11
C PRO A 265 -0.67 20.81 0.15
N GLY A 266 -1.25 21.89 0.67
CA GLY A 266 -1.82 22.97 -0.11
C GLY A 266 -0.76 23.69 -0.93
N GLU A 267 0.40 24.01 -0.35
CA GLU A 267 1.54 24.58 -1.10
C GLU A 267 2.04 23.65 -2.21
N VAL A 268 2.09 22.33 -1.94
CA VAL A 268 2.48 21.33 -2.95
C VAL A 268 1.48 21.37 -4.12
N LEU A 269 0.19 21.42 -3.84
CA LEU A 269 -0.84 21.52 -4.89
C LEU A 269 -0.78 22.86 -5.61
N GLU A 270 -0.59 23.97 -4.89
CA GLU A 270 -0.51 25.32 -5.44
C GLU A 270 0.66 25.48 -6.43
N SER A 271 1.77 24.78 -6.18
CA SER A 271 2.93 24.75 -7.07
C SER A 271 2.69 24.05 -8.42
N LEU A 272 1.57 23.33 -8.57
CA LEU A 272 1.22 22.65 -9.82
C LEU A 272 0.63 23.66 -10.83
N GLU A 273 1.50 24.17 -11.72
CA GLU A 273 1.12 25.11 -12.79
C GLU A 273 0.07 24.52 -13.74
N LYS A 274 0.27 23.29 -14.20
CA LYS A 274 -0.66 22.56 -15.07
C LYS A 274 -0.39 21.07 -14.99
N GLY A 275 -1.41 20.27 -14.66
CA GLY A 275 -1.23 18.82 -14.59
C GLY A 275 -2.34 18.11 -13.85
N ILE A 276 -1.99 16.96 -13.27
CA ILE A 276 -2.94 16.07 -12.61
C ILE A 276 -2.71 16.07 -11.10
N TYR A 277 -3.79 16.16 -10.33
CA TYR A 277 -3.80 15.77 -8.93
C TYR A 277 -4.49 14.41 -8.79
N ALA A 278 -3.73 13.35 -8.51
CA ALA A 278 -4.23 11.99 -8.37
C ALA A 278 -4.25 11.60 -6.88
N VAL A 279 -5.45 11.47 -6.33
CA VAL A 279 -5.66 11.21 -4.89
C VAL A 279 -5.85 9.73 -4.58
N ASN A 280 -6.28 8.95 -5.57
CA ASN A 280 -6.53 7.53 -5.37
C ASN A 280 -6.23 6.72 -6.63
N PHE A 281 -5.89 5.45 -6.43
CA PHE A 281 -5.47 4.51 -7.46
C PHE A 281 -6.24 3.20 -7.33
N GLY A 282 -6.47 2.51 -8.44
CA GLY A 282 -7.00 1.14 -8.39
C GLY A 282 -5.90 0.14 -7.98
N GLY A 283 -4.85 0.09 -8.79
CA GLY A 283 -3.69 -0.78 -8.60
C GLY A 283 -2.56 -0.39 -9.55
N GLY A 284 -1.49 -1.19 -9.53
CA GLY A 284 -0.29 -0.96 -10.32
C GLY A 284 0.40 -2.25 -10.74
N GLN A 285 1.34 -2.10 -11.66
CA GLN A 285 2.27 -3.16 -12.04
C GLN A 285 3.63 -2.56 -12.39
N VAL A 286 4.71 -3.25 -12.00
CA VAL A 286 6.08 -2.92 -12.39
C VAL A 286 6.74 -4.05 -13.19
N ASP A 287 7.54 -3.66 -14.17
CA ASP A 287 8.62 -4.48 -14.71
C ASP A 287 9.92 -4.09 -14.02
N ILE A 288 10.36 -4.91 -13.08
CA ILE A 288 11.58 -4.69 -12.28
C ILE A 288 12.87 -4.70 -13.12
N THR A 289 12.85 -5.27 -14.32
CA THR A 289 14.05 -5.42 -15.16
C THR A 289 14.42 -4.10 -15.83
N ASN A 290 13.41 -3.41 -16.35
CA ASN A 290 13.59 -2.11 -17.02
C ASN A 290 13.11 -0.92 -16.16
N GLY A 291 12.55 -1.20 -14.98
CA GLY A 291 12.07 -0.22 -14.02
C GLY A 291 10.77 0.47 -14.42
N LYS A 292 10.06 0.05 -15.48
CA LYS A 292 8.82 0.71 -15.90
C LYS A 292 7.66 0.32 -15.00
N PHE A 293 6.85 1.29 -14.58
CA PHE A 293 5.63 1.05 -13.83
C PHE A 293 4.42 1.69 -14.50
N VAL A 294 3.25 1.15 -14.18
CA VAL A 294 1.96 1.68 -14.63
C VAL A 294 0.97 1.69 -13.46
N PHE A 295 0.26 2.80 -13.28
CA PHE A 295 -0.83 2.94 -12.30
C PHE A 295 -2.07 3.51 -12.95
N SER A 296 -3.25 3.04 -12.56
CA SER A 296 -4.51 3.64 -13.00
C SER A 296 -5.13 4.43 -11.86
N ALA A 297 -5.25 5.75 -12.04
CA ALA A 297 -5.92 6.60 -11.06
C ALA A 297 -7.41 6.23 -11.00
N SER A 298 -7.91 5.95 -9.79
CA SER A 298 -9.33 5.73 -9.53
C SER A 298 -10.05 7.04 -9.20
N GLU A 299 -9.29 8.08 -8.85
CA GLU A 299 -9.75 9.45 -8.69
C GLU A 299 -8.61 10.42 -8.98
N ALA A 300 -8.84 11.31 -9.94
CA ALA A 300 -7.89 12.31 -10.35
C ALA A 300 -8.61 13.60 -10.77
N TYR A 301 -7.87 14.70 -10.73
CA TYR A 301 -8.36 16.03 -11.07
C TYR A 301 -7.41 16.72 -12.02
N TRP A 302 -7.97 17.50 -12.94
CA TRP A 302 -7.23 18.48 -13.71
C TRP A 302 -6.97 19.72 -12.85
N VAL A 303 -5.73 20.17 -12.82
CA VAL A 303 -5.27 21.32 -12.05
C VAL A 303 -4.60 22.34 -12.97
N GLU A 304 -4.96 23.61 -12.79
CA GLU A 304 -4.31 24.74 -13.44
C GLU A 304 -4.05 25.84 -12.42
N LYS A 305 -2.81 26.31 -12.37
CA LYS A 305 -2.31 27.35 -11.46
C LYS A 305 -2.68 27.04 -10.01
N GLY A 306 -2.41 25.81 -9.58
CA GLY A 306 -2.70 25.36 -8.23
C GLY A 306 -4.17 25.07 -7.90
N GLN A 307 -5.09 25.27 -8.85
CA GLN A 307 -6.53 25.13 -8.60
C GLN A 307 -7.12 23.92 -9.31
N ILE A 308 -7.82 23.08 -8.56
CA ILE A 308 -8.63 21.98 -9.09
C ILE A 308 -9.75 22.56 -9.96
N LYS A 309 -9.81 22.12 -11.22
CA LYS A 309 -10.83 22.58 -12.19
C LYS A 309 -11.97 21.59 -12.35
N TYR A 310 -11.64 20.33 -12.61
CA TYR A 310 -12.65 19.27 -12.78
C TYR A 310 -12.04 17.88 -12.57
N PRO A 311 -12.85 16.88 -12.15
CA PRO A 311 -12.42 15.50 -12.08
C PRO A 311 -12.16 14.91 -13.47
N VAL A 312 -11.16 14.06 -13.58
CA VAL A 312 -10.81 13.33 -14.80
C VAL A 312 -10.74 11.83 -14.56
N LYS A 313 -11.01 11.06 -15.62
CA LYS A 313 -10.98 9.60 -15.61
C LYS A 313 -10.14 9.05 -16.76
N GLY A 314 -9.61 7.84 -16.58
CA GLY A 314 -8.74 7.20 -17.56
C GLY A 314 -7.30 7.70 -17.51
N ALA A 315 -6.89 8.33 -16.41
CA ALA A 315 -5.50 8.74 -16.20
C ALA A 315 -4.65 7.51 -15.79
N THR A 316 -4.04 6.87 -16.78
CA THR A 316 -3.01 5.84 -16.55
C THR A 316 -1.65 6.51 -16.47
N LEU A 317 -1.01 6.48 -15.30
CA LEU A 317 0.32 7.05 -15.08
C LEU A 317 1.38 6.02 -15.46
N ILE A 318 2.31 6.41 -16.31
CA ILE A 318 3.44 5.59 -16.76
C ILE A 318 4.73 6.32 -16.43
N GLY A 319 5.67 5.60 -15.81
CA GLY A 319 6.97 6.14 -15.44
C GLY A 319 8.06 5.07 -15.38
N ASN A 320 9.26 5.51 -15.04
CA ASN A 320 10.40 4.67 -14.72
C ASN A 320 10.73 4.86 -13.24
N GLY A 321 10.81 3.79 -12.46
CA GLY A 321 10.97 3.79 -11.01
C GLY A 321 12.20 4.53 -10.51
N PRO A 322 13.42 4.08 -10.91
CA PRO A 322 14.66 4.79 -10.62
C PRO A 322 14.62 6.28 -10.99
N ASP A 323 14.03 6.64 -12.13
CA ASP A 323 13.97 8.04 -12.55
C ASP A 323 12.90 8.83 -11.78
N ALA A 324 11.76 8.22 -11.46
CA ALA A 324 10.62 8.87 -10.84
C ALA A 324 10.97 9.49 -9.49
N LEU A 325 11.71 8.76 -8.64
CA LEU A 325 12.10 9.30 -7.33
C LEU A 325 13.07 10.49 -7.45
N THR A 326 13.86 10.56 -8.51
CA THR A 326 14.76 11.70 -8.77
C THR A 326 14.01 12.94 -9.28
N LYS A 327 12.79 12.75 -9.79
CA LYS A 327 11.91 13.81 -10.29
C LYS A 327 10.94 14.35 -9.25
N ILE A 328 10.99 13.86 -8.01
CA ILE A 328 10.23 14.44 -6.89
C ILE A 328 10.77 15.83 -6.61
N LYS A 329 9.89 16.84 -6.61
CA LYS A 329 10.25 18.25 -6.37
C LYS A 329 9.85 18.74 -5.00
N MET A 330 8.71 18.28 -4.48
CA MET A 330 8.20 18.68 -3.18
C MET A 330 7.61 17.48 -2.46
N VAL A 331 7.81 17.46 -1.14
CA VAL A 331 7.30 16.43 -0.23
C VAL A 331 6.53 17.13 0.89
N GLY A 332 5.24 16.82 0.98
CA GLY A 332 4.32 17.36 1.96
C GLY A 332 4.54 16.80 3.36
N SER A 333 3.92 17.44 4.35
CA SER A 333 4.00 17.08 5.77
C SER A 333 2.92 16.07 6.22
N ASP A 334 2.00 15.70 5.32
CA ASP A 334 0.76 14.97 5.61
C ASP A 334 0.85 13.46 5.36
N LEU A 335 1.90 12.80 5.88
CA LEU A 335 2.05 11.35 5.73
C LEU A 335 0.79 10.60 6.18
N LYS A 336 0.23 9.82 5.26
CA LYS A 336 -0.75 8.78 5.56
C LYS A 336 -0.27 7.45 4.97
N LEU A 337 -0.69 6.36 5.61
CA LEU A 337 -0.63 5.02 5.04
C LEU A 337 -2.03 4.65 4.53
N ASP A 338 -2.09 3.63 3.68
CA ASP A 338 -3.35 3.07 3.22
C ASP A 338 -4.21 2.54 4.38
N SER A 339 -5.51 2.41 4.12
CA SER A 339 -6.51 1.95 5.08
C SER A 339 -6.45 0.46 5.38
N GLY A 340 -5.51 -0.30 4.78
CA GLY A 340 -5.38 -1.74 4.94
C GLY A 340 -6.02 -2.51 3.79
N VAL A 341 -5.72 -2.12 2.55
CA VAL A 341 -6.24 -2.74 1.32
C VAL A 341 -5.15 -3.47 0.53
N GLY A 342 -3.88 -3.17 0.79
CA GLY A 342 -2.73 -3.66 0.02
C GLY A 342 -2.59 -5.18 -0.01
N THR A 343 -2.38 -5.72 -1.21
CA THR A 343 -2.04 -7.14 -1.45
C THR A 343 -0.99 -7.20 -2.55
N CYS A 344 0.20 -7.67 -2.22
CA CYS A 344 1.35 -7.70 -3.11
C CYS A 344 1.52 -9.10 -3.72
N GLY A 345 1.72 -9.16 -5.04
CA GLY A 345 1.98 -10.39 -5.79
C GLY A 345 3.45 -10.50 -6.21
N LYS A 346 4.10 -11.64 -5.96
CA LYS A 346 5.46 -11.94 -6.46
C LYS A 346 5.62 -13.45 -6.65
N GLU A 347 6.09 -13.88 -7.81
CA GLU A 347 6.32 -15.31 -8.12
C GLU A 347 5.10 -16.20 -7.80
N GLY A 348 3.91 -15.71 -8.17
CA GLY A 348 2.63 -16.38 -7.91
C GLY A 348 2.10 -16.26 -6.47
N GLN A 349 2.88 -15.73 -5.53
CA GLN A 349 2.49 -15.60 -4.12
C GLN A 349 1.87 -14.24 -3.77
N ARG A 350 0.78 -14.24 -3.01
CA ARG A 350 0.08 -13.04 -2.51
C ARG A 350 0.25 -12.88 -1.01
N VAL A 351 0.70 -11.70 -0.57
CA VAL A 351 0.84 -11.38 0.86
C VAL A 351 0.23 -10.01 1.19
N PRO A 352 -0.34 -9.81 2.40
CA PRO A 352 -0.84 -8.50 2.81
C PRO A 352 0.32 -7.54 3.03
N VAL A 353 0.20 -6.32 2.50
CA VAL A 353 1.19 -5.24 2.62
C VAL A 353 0.49 -3.93 2.95
N GLY A 354 1.25 -2.95 3.42
CA GLY A 354 0.84 -1.56 3.51
C GLY A 354 1.69 -0.67 2.59
N VAL A 355 1.11 0.43 2.14
CA VAL A 355 1.83 1.49 1.41
C VAL A 355 1.49 2.86 2.01
N GLY A 356 2.36 3.83 1.83
CA GLY A 356 2.10 5.19 2.30
C GLY A 356 3.01 6.22 1.69
N GLN A 357 2.54 7.47 1.69
CA GLN A 357 3.35 8.64 1.38
C GLN A 357 2.62 9.88 1.87
N PRO A 358 3.32 11.01 2.07
CA PRO A 358 2.70 12.32 2.08
C PRO A 358 2.25 12.73 0.67
N THR A 359 1.59 13.88 0.56
CA THR A 359 1.38 14.52 -0.73
C THR A 359 2.72 14.86 -1.37
N ILE A 360 2.93 14.51 -2.64
CA ILE A 360 4.18 14.81 -3.36
C ILE A 360 3.92 15.43 -4.73
N LEU A 361 4.82 16.31 -5.17
CA LEU A 361 4.88 16.77 -6.56
C LEU A 361 5.99 16.01 -7.29
N ILE A 362 5.64 15.35 -8.39
CA ILE A 362 6.56 14.66 -9.28
C ILE A 362 6.42 15.20 -10.71
N GLU A 363 7.55 15.45 -11.35
CA GLU A 363 7.60 15.91 -12.74
C GLU A 363 7.81 14.76 -13.72
N GLY A 364 7.37 14.97 -14.97
CA GLY A 364 7.76 14.11 -16.09
C GLY A 364 7.21 12.69 -15.99
N LEU A 365 5.95 12.54 -15.57
CA LEU A 365 5.17 11.33 -15.71
C LEU A 365 4.31 11.40 -16.97
N THR A 366 4.15 10.27 -17.66
CA THR A 366 3.30 10.19 -18.84
C THR A 366 1.89 9.79 -18.42
N ILE A 367 0.89 10.56 -18.83
CA ILE A 367 -0.53 10.25 -18.62
C ILE A 367 -1.12 9.65 -19.90
N GLY A 368 -1.69 8.46 -19.78
CA GLY A 368 -2.38 7.72 -20.84
C GLY A 368 -3.85 8.10 -20.97
N GLY A 369 -4.14 9.39 -21.04
CA GLY A 369 -5.49 9.92 -21.28
C GLY A 369 -5.90 9.87 -22.75
N THR A 370 -7.10 10.38 -23.04
CA THR A 370 -7.67 10.42 -24.41
C THR A 370 -8.13 11.82 -24.83
N ALA A 371 -8.10 12.81 -23.93
CA ALA A 371 -8.30 14.21 -24.31
C ALA A 371 -7.02 14.80 -24.89
N GLU A 372 -7.15 15.57 -25.97
CA GLU A 372 -6.08 16.37 -26.58
C GLU A 372 -5.75 17.61 -25.76
#